data_AF-A0A170YVL2-F1
#
_entry.id   AF-A0A170YVL2-F1
#
_cell.length_a   1.000
_cell.length_b   1.000
_cell.length_c   1.000
_cell.angle_alpha   90.00
_cell.angle_beta   90.00
_cell.angle_gamma   90.00
#
_symmetry.space_group_name_H-M   'P 1'
#
loop_
_entity.id
_entity.type
_entity.pdbx_description
1 polymer ?
#
loop_
_entity_poly.entity_id
_entity_poly.type
_entity_poly.pdbx_seq_one_letter_code
_entity_poly.pdbx_strand_id
1 'polypeptide(L)'
;MQNVICKQTSLQICIGLHSILKAISFLHEKALSSHNNICQASVYVTPEGHWKLAGLEYLCRFSDLSARFLSESRQGRYDRGVAPNENNRVPQPPCGIDQYAFGVFVEEVLKPRTDGNVPGLLDFFEYCKN
;
A
#
# COMPACT_ATOMS: atom_id res chain seq x y z
N MET A 1 -15.48 -10.61 2.05
CA MET A 1 -15.50 -9.33 2.81
C MET A 1 -16.02 -8.26 1.85
N GLN A 2 -17.16 -7.63 2.11
CA GLN A 2 -17.66 -6.56 1.23
C GLN A 2 -16.64 -5.41 1.22
N ASN A 3 -16.24 -4.96 0.04
CA ASN A 3 -15.24 -3.92 -0.11
C ASN A 3 -15.81 -2.56 0.30
N VAL A 4 -15.79 -2.24 1.60
CA VAL A 4 -16.38 -1.00 2.16
C VAL A 4 -15.74 0.26 1.55
N ILE A 5 -14.50 0.16 1.07
CA ILE A 5 -13.77 1.25 0.42
C ILE A 5 -14.53 1.77 -0.82
N CYS A 6 -15.22 0.90 -1.57
CA CYS A 6 -15.98 1.35 -2.75
C CYS A 6 -17.23 2.19 -2.40
N LYS A 7 -17.70 2.13 -1.15
CA LYS A 7 -18.87 2.89 -0.67
C LYS A 7 -18.52 4.26 -0.08
N GLN A 8 -17.22 4.57 0.06
CA GLN A 8 -16.76 5.83 0.63
C GLN A 8 -16.87 6.98 -0.40
N THR A 9 -17.07 8.20 0.10
CA THR A 9 -16.96 9.42 -0.71
C THR A 9 -15.52 9.69 -1.12
N SER A 10 -15.32 10.55 -2.12
CA SER A 10 -13.98 10.99 -2.56
C SER A 10 -13.15 11.56 -1.41
N LEU A 11 -13.75 12.41 -0.57
CA LEU A 11 -13.08 12.98 0.60
C LEU A 11 -12.69 11.92 1.64
N GLN A 12 -13.59 10.97 1.94
CA GLN A 12 -13.30 9.88 2.88
C GLN A 12 -12.14 9.01 2.38
N ILE A 13 -12.03 8.79 1.08
CA ILE A 13 -10.90 8.08 0.49
C ILE A 13 -9.60 8.87 0.59
N CYS A 14 -9.60 10.17 0.28
CA CYS A 14 -8.40 10.98 0.44
C CYS A 14 -7.89 10.93 1.89
N ILE A 15 -8.80 11.04 2.86
CA ILE A 15 -8.48 10.92 4.29
C ILE A 15 -7.98 9.51 4.63
N GLY A 16 -8.63 8.48 4.07
CA GLY A 16 -8.27 7.08 4.24
C GLY A 16 -6.87 6.75 3.71
N LEU A 17 -6.59 7.08 2.46
CA LEU A 17 -5.28 6.93 1.82
C LEU A 17 -4.19 7.67 2.61
N HIS A 18 -4.47 8.90 3.04
CA HIS A 18 -3.55 9.66 3.87
C HIS A 18 -3.28 8.99 5.22
N SER A 19 -4.28 8.37 5.84
CA SER A 19 -4.13 7.62 7.10
C SER A 19 -3.26 6.37 6.90
N ILE A 20 -3.45 5.64 5.79
CA ILE A 20 -2.62 4.48 5.46
C ILE A 20 -1.18 4.91 5.15
N LEU A 21 -0.98 5.99 4.40
CA LEU A 21 0.34 6.55 4.14
C LEU A 21 1.09 6.88 5.45
N LYS A 22 0.42 7.52 6.42
CA LYS A 22 1.02 7.79 7.73
C LYS A 22 1.43 6.52 8.46
N ALA A 23 0.61 5.46 8.39
CA ALA A 23 0.94 4.18 9.01
C ALA A 23 2.19 3.55 8.36
N ILE A 24 2.28 3.61 7.03
CA ILE A 24 3.45 3.14 6.28
C ILE A 24 4.70 3.96 6.64
N SER A 25 4.61 5.29 6.64
CA SER A 25 5.71 6.16 7.07
C SER A 25 6.16 5.87 8.50
N PHE A 26 5.23 5.60 9.42
CA PHE A 26 5.57 5.18 10.77
C PHE A 26 6.36 3.86 10.79
N LEU A 27 5.93 2.85 10.02
CA LEU A 27 6.66 1.59 9.92
C LEU A 27 8.08 1.80 9.39
N HIS A 28 8.24 2.64 8.37
CA HIS A 28 9.54 2.89 7.75
C HIS A 28 10.46 3.71 8.64
N GLU A 29 9.98 4.81 9.21
CA GLU A 29 10.81 5.79 9.90
C GLU A 29 11.01 5.49 11.38
N LYS A 30 10.03 4.86 12.03
CA LYS A 30 10.04 4.60 13.48
C LYS A 30 10.28 3.15 13.80
N ALA A 31 9.63 2.24 13.07
CA ALA A 31 9.80 0.80 13.29
C ALA A 31 10.94 0.19 12.44
N LEU A 32 11.51 0.95 11.50
CA LEU A 32 12.55 0.49 10.56
C LEU A 32 12.18 -0.86 9.91
N SER A 33 10.93 -0.99 9.48
CA SER A 33 10.34 -2.23 9.00
C SER A 33 9.48 -2.01 7.76
N SER A 34 9.44 -3.00 6.87
CA SER A 34 8.54 -3.05 5.72
C SER A 34 7.35 -3.95 6.02
N HIS A 35 6.15 -3.56 5.55
CA HIS A 35 4.93 -4.36 5.62
C HIS A 35 4.92 -5.51 4.60
N ASN A 36 5.52 -5.28 3.43
CA ASN A 36 5.66 -6.22 2.31
C ASN A 36 4.32 -6.68 1.67
N ASN A 37 3.14 -6.20 2.07
CA ASN A 37 1.87 -6.69 1.49
C ASN A 37 0.73 -5.66 1.50
N ILE A 38 1.05 -4.41 1.18
CA ILE A 38 0.04 -3.34 1.12
C ILE A 38 -0.91 -3.61 -0.06
N CYS A 39 -2.18 -3.86 0.24
CA CYS A 39 -3.23 -4.12 -0.74
C CYS A 39 -4.61 -3.85 -0.11
N GLN A 40 -5.69 -3.99 -0.89
CA GLN A 40 -7.04 -3.79 -0.35
C GLN A 40 -7.39 -4.76 0.80
N ALA A 41 -6.83 -5.98 0.81
CA ALA A 41 -7.05 -6.95 1.87
C ALA A 41 -6.30 -6.61 3.17
N SER A 42 -5.23 -5.81 3.09
CA SER A 42 -4.45 -5.35 4.24
C SER A 42 -5.00 -4.04 4.84
N VAL A 43 -6.15 -3.56 4.37
CA VAL A 43 -6.77 -2.31 4.84
C VAL A 43 -8.21 -2.58 5.24
N TYR A 44 -8.59 -2.12 6.43
CA TYR A 44 -9.98 -2.14 6.89
C TYR A 44 -10.44 -0.76 7.35
N VAL A 45 -11.75 -0.56 7.30
CA VAL A 45 -12.41 0.68 7.73
C VAL A 45 -13.21 0.37 8.99
N THR A 46 -12.97 1.09 10.08
CA THR A 46 -13.74 0.94 11.32
C THR A 46 -15.18 1.42 11.16
N PRO A 47 -16.12 1.08 12.06
CA PRO A 47 -17.48 1.62 12.03
C PRO A 47 -17.54 3.16 12.04
N GLU A 48 -16.54 3.81 12.66
CA GLU A 48 -16.41 5.27 12.72
C GLU A 48 -15.78 5.86 11.43
N GLY A 49 -15.39 5.02 10.46
CA GLY A 49 -14.84 5.46 9.18
C GLY A 49 -13.32 5.59 9.14
N HIS A 50 -12.59 5.14 10.17
CA HIS A 50 -11.13 5.22 10.18
C HIS A 50 -10.49 4.09 9.39
N TRP A 51 -9.58 4.42 8.48
CA TRP A 51 -8.79 3.42 7.75
C TRP A 51 -7.61 2.97 8.61
N LYS A 52 -7.38 1.66 8.64
CA LYS A 52 -6.34 1.02 9.44
C LYS A 52 -5.57 0.02 8.57
N LEU A 53 -4.25 0.02 8.72
CA LEU A 53 -3.36 -0.96 8.12
C LEU A 53 -3.35 -2.22 9.02
N ALA A 54 -3.62 -3.37 8.42
CA ALA A 54 -3.60 -4.71 9.02
C ALA A 54 -2.77 -5.64 8.12
N GLY A 55 -2.68 -6.93 8.44
CA GLY A 55 -1.93 -7.89 7.59
C GLY A 55 -0.43 -7.91 7.90
N LEU A 56 -0.07 -7.85 9.18
CA LEU A 56 1.32 -7.77 9.65
C LEU A 56 2.07 -9.11 9.60
N GLU A 57 1.48 -10.18 9.07
CA GLU A 57 2.14 -11.48 8.93
C GLU A 57 3.41 -11.46 8.07
N TYR A 58 3.55 -10.45 7.19
CA TYR A 58 4.75 -10.22 6.37
C TYR A 58 5.59 -9.02 6.85
N LEU A 59 5.32 -8.47 8.04
CA LEU A 59 6.12 -7.38 8.58
C LEU A 59 7.55 -7.86 8.83
N CYS A 60 8.53 -7.16 8.26
CA CYS A 60 9.94 -7.53 8.36
C CYS A 60 10.80 -6.28 8.60
N ARG A 61 11.72 -6.35 9.56
CA ARG A 61 12.69 -5.26 9.79
C ARG A 61 13.60 -5.12 8.58
N PHE A 62 14.01 -3.89 8.29
CA PHE A 62 14.94 -3.62 7.20
C PHE A 62 16.28 -4.34 7.38
N SER A 63 16.72 -4.58 8.62
CA SER A 63 17.93 -5.35 8.93
C SER A 63 17.82 -6.84 8.58
N ASP A 64 16.59 -7.37 8.59
CA ASP A 64 16.30 -8.80 8.46
C ASP A 64 15.75 -9.13 7.06
N LEU A 65 15.44 -8.10 6.28
CA LEU A 65 14.89 -8.21 4.94
C LEU A 65 15.93 -8.79 3.98
N SER A 66 15.56 -9.86 3.29
CA SER A 66 16.45 -10.60 2.39
C SER A 66 15.70 -11.09 1.16
N ALA A 67 16.42 -11.34 0.06
CA ALA A 67 15.83 -11.95 -1.14
C ALA A 67 15.18 -13.30 -0.84
N ARG A 68 15.74 -14.05 0.13
CA ARG A 68 15.15 -15.30 0.62
C ARG A 68 13.80 -15.07 1.29
N PHE A 69 13.69 -14.12 2.21
CA PHE A 69 12.42 -13.76 2.85
C PHE A 69 11.36 -13.34 1.81
N LEU A 70 11.75 -12.52 0.82
CA LEU A 70 10.84 -12.08 -0.25
C LEU A 70 10.35 -13.28 -1.10
N SER A 71 11.24 -14.21 -1.43
CA SER A 71 10.91 -15.43 -2.15
C SER A 71 9.97 -16.35 -1.36
N GLU A 72 10.27 -16.61 -0.08
CA GLU A 72 9.47 -17.48 0.78
C GLU A 72 8.06 -16.90 1.06
N SER A 73 7.95 -15.57 1.19
CA SER A 73 6.66 -14.89 1.40
C SER A 73 5.86 -14.66 0.12
N ARG A 74 6.44 -14.85 -1.07
CA ARG A 74 5.87 -14.43 -2.36
C ARG A 74 4.45 -14.96 -2.61
N GLN A 75 4.20 -16.22 -2.27
CA GLN A 75 2.93 -16.91 -2.54
C GLN A 75 1.76 -16.31 -1.75
N GLY A 76 2.02 -15.73 -0.59
CA GLY A 76 0.99 -15.15 0.27
C GLY A 76 0.79 -13.65 0.10
N ARG A 77 1.61 -13.02 -0.75
CA ARG A 77 1.56 -11.59 -1.04
C ARG A 77 0.69 -11.28 -2.26
N TYR A 78 0.16 -10.08 -2.30
CA TYR A 78 -0.68 -9.60 -3.39
C TYR A 78 0.12 -9.42 -4.68
N ASP A 79 -0.23 -10.19 -5.72
CA ASP A 79 0.57 -10.28 -6.95
C ASP A 79 0.81 -8.94 -7.65
N ARG A 80 -0.21 -8.08 -7.74
CA ARG A 80 -0.05 -6.76 -8.39
C ARG A 80 0.79 -5.80 -7.55
N GLY A 81 0.84 -6.00 -6.23
CA GLY A 81 1.61 -5.17 -5.30
C GLY A 81 3.09 -5.57 -5.20
N VAL A 82 3.51 -6.63 -5.89
CA VAL A 82 4.91 -7.07 -5.90
C VAL A 82 5.69 -6.29 -6.97
N ALA A 83 6.75 -5.61 -6.53
CA ALA A 83 7.57 -4.79 -7.42
C ALA A 83 8.29 -5.65 -8.46
N PRO A 84 8.42 -5.18 -9.73
CA PRO A 84 9.21 -5.86 -10.73
C PRO A 84 10.64 -6.09 -10.23
N ASN A 85 11.16 -7.31 -10.41
CA ASN A 85 12.53 -7.71 -10.07
C ASN A 85 12.89 -7.82 -8.57
N GLU A 86 11.93 -7.80 -7.63
CA GLU A 86 12.27 -7.99 -6.20
C GLU A 86 12.73 -9.41 -5.85
N ASN A 87 12.45 -10.41 -6.69
CA ASN A 87 12.81 -11.82 -6.43
C ASN A 87 14.33 -12.06 -6.39
N ASN A 88 15.11 -11.21 -7.05
CA ASN A 88 16.56 -11.41 -7.20
C ASN A 88 17.38 -10.59 -6.21
N ARG A 89 16.80 -9.52 -5.65
CA ARG A 89 17.47 -8.62 -4.70
C ARG A 89 16.44 -7.83 -3.91
N VAL A 90 16.79 -7.53 -2.67
CA VAL A 90 16.02 -6.56 -1.87
C VAL A 90 16.15 -5.18 -2.52
N PRO A 91 15.04 -4.50 -2.87
CA PRO A 91 15.07 -3.13 -3.36
C PRO A 91 15.83 -2.20 -2.41
N GLN A 92 16.51 -1.19 -2.97
CA GLN A 92 17.21 -0.17 -2.22
C GLN A 92 16.65 1.21 -2.62
N PRO A 93 16.10 1.99 -1.66
CA PRO A 93 15.95 1.65 -0.25
C PRO A 93 14.90 0.52 -0.01
N PRO A 94 14.98 -0.22 1.12
CA PRO A 94 14.03 -1.31 1.44
C PRO A 94 12.56 -0.90 1.42
N CYS A 95 12.27 0.36 1.77
CA CYS A 95 10.91 0.91 1.73
C CYS A 95 10.31 0.94 0.32
N GLY A 96 11.11 0.79 -0.74
CA GLY A 96 10.66 0.74 -2.13
C GLY A 96 9.63 -0.35 -2.41
N ILE A 97 9.65 -1.47 -1.66
CA ILE A 97 8.65 -2.54 -1.77
C ILE A 97 7.25 -1.99 -1.41
N ASP A 98 7.15 -1.36 -0.24
CA ASP A 98 5.88 -0.82 0.24
C ASP A 98 5.44 0.41 -0.55
N GLN A 99 6.39 1.23 -1.04
CA GLN A 99 6.08 2.37 -1.91
C GLN A 99 5.42 1.92 -3.22
N TYR A 100 5.97 0.89 -3.86
CA TYR A 100 5.37 0.31 -5.06
C TYR A 100 3.98 -0.26 -4.78
N ALA A 101 3.86 -1.10 -3.75
CA ALA A 101 2.60 -1.72 -3.36
C ALA A 101 1.52 -0.67 -3.00
N PHE A 102 1.91 0.41 -2.31
CA PHE A 102 1.02 1.52 -1.99
C PHE A 102 0.55 2.26 -3.25
N GLY A 103 1.43 2.49 -4.24
CA GLY A 103 1.05 3.09 -5.52
C GLY A 103 -0.02 2.25 -6.25
N VAL A 104 0.17 0.93 -6.29
CA VAL A 104 -0.81 -0.02 -6.86
C VAL A 104 -2.14 0.03 -6.09
N PHE A 105 -2.08 0.02 -4.76
CA PHE A 105 -3.27 0.14 -3.92
C PHE A 105 -4.04 1.45 -4.20
N VAL A 106 -3.33 2.58 -4.30
CA VAL A 106 -3.93 3.88 -4.63
C VAL A 106 -4.56 3.86 -6.02
N GLU A 107 -3.87 3.33 -7.03
CA GLU A 107 -4.41 3.16 -8.39
C GLU A 107 -5.73 2.38 -8.35
N GLU A 108 -5.76 1.24 -7.66
CA GLU A 108 -6.96 0.38 -7.59
C GLU A 108 -8.13 1.02 -6.85
N VAL A 109 -7.86 1.81 -5.81
CA VAL A 109 -8.89 2.54 -5.04
C VAL A 109 -9.48 3.68 -5.87
N LEU A 110 -8.67 4.35 -6.67
CA LEU A 110 -9.06 5.56 -7.42
C LEU A 110 -9.54 5.27 -8.84
N LYS A 111 -9.09 4.19 -9.49
CA LYS A 111 -9.48 3.84 -10.87
C LYS A 111 -10.98 3.72 -11.12
N PRO A 112 -11.81 3.20 -10.20
CA PRO A 112 -13.27 3.19 -10.37
C PRO A 112 -13.92 4.59 -10.29
N ARG A 113 -13.14 5.63 -9.95
CA ARG A 113 -13.61 6.99 -9.63
C ARG A 113 -13.10 7.95 -10.69
N THR A 114 -13.76 7.93 -11.84
CA THR A 114 -13.42 8.72 -13.02
C THR A 114 -14.12 10.09 -13.05
N ASP A 115 -14.80 10.47 -11.98
CA ASP A 115 -15.79 11.56 -11.99
C ASP A 115 -15.21 12.96 -11.72
N GLY A 116 -13.88 13.13 -11.67
CA GLY A 116 -13.23 14.44 -11.47
C GLY A 116 -13.47 15.08 -10.10
N ASN A 117 -14.26 14.45 -9.24
CA ASN A 117 -14.59 14.92 -7.88
C ASN A 117 -13.50 14.60 -6.84
N VAL A 118 -12.42 13.92 -7.23
CA VAL A 118 -11.27 13.66 -6.37
C VAL A 118 -10.22 14.74 -6.66
N PRO A 119 -9.99 15.70 -5.73
CA PRO A 119 -9.01 16.77 -5.95
C PRO A 119 -7.61 16.21 -6.21
N GLY A 120 -6.93 16.73 -7.23
CA GLY A 120 -5.55 16.35 -7.57
C GLY A 120 -5.38 14.94 -8.19
N LEU A 121 -6.48 14.24 -8.53
CA LEU A 121 -6.41 12.88 -9.08
C LEU A 121 -5.64 12.81 -10.41
N LEU A 122 -5.87 13.77 -11.31
CA LEU A 122 -5.17 13.82 -12.60
C LEU A 122 -3.68 14.10 -12.39
N ASP A 123 -3.33 15.04 -11.52
CA ASP A 123 -1.94 15.37 -11.19
C ASP A 123 -1.22 14.15 -10.58
N PHE A 124 -1.90 13.38 -9.73
CA PHE A 124 -1.36 12.14 -9.17
C PHE A 124 -1.08 11.09 -10.26
N PHE A 125 -2.03 10.84 -11.15
CA PHE A 125 -1.81 9.88 -12.23
C PHE A 125 -0.69 10.32 -13.17
N GLU A 126 -0.57 11.61 -13.44
CA GLU A 126 0.52 12.13 -14.26
C GLU A 126 1.88 11.99 -13.56
N TYR A 127 1.94 12.25 -12.25
CA TYR A 127 3.12 12.01 -11.44
C TYR A 127 3.57 10.54 -11.50
N CYS A 128 2.64 9.59 -11.36
CA CYS A 128 2.95 8.15 -11.37
C CYS A 128 3.39 7.58 -12.72
N LYS A 129 3.29 8.32 -13.83
CA LYS A 129 3.80 7.89 -15.15
C LYS A 129 5.30 8.13 -15.30
N ASN A 130 5.89 9.00 -14.48
CA ASN A 130 7.31 9.36 -14.51
C ASN A 130 8.12 8.51 -13.53
#